data_AF-W4UW04-F1
#
_entry.id   AF-W4UW04-F1
#
_cell.length_a   1.000
_cell.length_b   1.000
_cell.length_c   1.000
_cell.angle_alpha   90.00
_cell.angle_beta   90.00
_cell.angle_gamma   90.00
#
_symmetry.space_group_name_H-M   'P 1'
#
loop_
_entity.id
_entity.type
_entity.pdbx_description
1 polymer ?
#
loop_
_entity_poly.entity_id
_entity_poly.type
_entity_poly.pdbx_seq_one_letter_code
_entity_poly.pdbx_strand_id
1 'polypeptide(L)'
;MRELAISLNVLSEARSFLAKFEVAQLYYTRCYEIQSKASRKHQANVKMARLYISHFIQVFNLSVLREEIKENQKELYQLPDANIVPDLTSESALVEWGANIIKGEQLRITQGGIPIYNPTIARVKVHYDIFFESHERQKNYQVQTNRSLDELAAMRERADELILDIWNQVEARFQDVTPNEARLDKCRDYAGVLLPCR
;
A
#
# COMPACT_ATOMS: atom_id res chain seq x y z
N MET A 1 43.57 24.07 -14.22
CA MET A 1 43.01 22.82 -13.66
C MET A 1 42.41 23.21 -12.31
N ARG A 2 41.08 23.22 -12.15
CA ARG A 2 40.45 23.55 -10.86
C ARG A 2 40.83 22.44 -9.88
N GLU A 3 41.68 22.73 -8.89
CA GLU A 3 41.90 21.79 -7.78
C GLU A 3 40.57 21.53 -7.09
N LEU A 4 40.17 20.27 -7.01
CA LEU A 4 38.97 19.89 -6.29
C LEU A 4 39.17 20.15 -4.80
N ALA A 5 38.18 20.77 -4.15
CA ALA A 5 38.18 20.96 -2.70
C ALA A 5 37.91 19.66 -1.91
N ILE A 6 37.58 18.56 -2.60
CA ILE A 6 37.18 17.27 -2.04
C ILE A 6 38.19 16.21 -2.48
N SER A 7 38.50 15.25 -1.61
CA SER A 7 39.36 14.12 -1.94
C SER A 7 38.77 13.24 -3.05
N LEU A 8 39.66 12.65 -3.88
CA LEU A 8 39.24 11.74 -4.94
C LEU A 8 38.52 10.49 -4.42
N ASN A 9 38.89 10.03 -3.22
CA ASN A 9 38.26 8.88 -2.57
C ASN A 9 36.79 9.17 -2.25
N VAL A 10 36.51 10.31 -1.62
CA VAL A 10 35.14 10.69 -1.22
C VAL A 10 34.29 11.03 -2.42
N LEU A 11 34.87 11.61 -3.46
CA LEU A 11 34.19 11.78 -4.75
C LEU A 11 33.81 10.44 -5.40
N SER A 12 34.71 9.46 -5.40
CA SER A 12 34.44 8.12 -5.95
C SER A 12 33.34 7.41 -5.16
N GLU A 13 33.40 7.49 -3.84
CA GLU A 13 32.42 6.91 -2.96
C GLU A 13 31.03 7.54 -3.12
N ALA A 14 30.95 8.86 -3.14
CA ALA A 14 29.70 9.58 -3.37
C ALA A 14 29.07 9.23 -4.72
N ARG A 15 29.86 9.07 -5.78
CA ARG A 15 29.37 8.62 -7.09
C ARG A 15 28.85 7.18 -7.05
N SER A 16 29.57 6.28 -6.38
CA SER A 16 29.13 4.89 -6.22
C SER A 16 27.84 4.79 -5.41
N PHE A 17 27.74 5.56 -4.33
CA PHE A 17 26.55 5.67 -3.51
C PHE A 17 25.36 6.20 -4.33
N LEU A 18 25.54 7.32 -5.02
CA LEU A 18 24.48 7.94 -5.84
C LEU A 18 23.93 6.95 -6.88
N ALA A 19 24.81 6.24 -7.60
CA ALA A 19 24.37 5.26 -8.59
C ALA A 19 23.52 4.12 -7.97
N LYS A 20 23.87 3.65 -6.77
CA LYS A 20 23.07 2.64 -6.04
C LYS A 20 21.74 3.23 -5.55
N PHE A 21 21.78 4.45 -5.03
CA PHE A 21 20.60 5.13 -4.50
C PHE A 21 19.56 5.42 -5.59
N GLU A 22 19.99 5.90 -6.76
CA GLU A 22 19.11 6.14 -7.91
C GLU A 22 18.41 4.87 -8.39
N VAL A 23 19.12 3.73 -8.41
CA VAL A 23 18.54 2.43 -8.76
C VAL A 23 17.47 2.01 -7.73
N ALA A 24 17.76 2.14 -6.44
CA ALA A 24 16.80 1.84 -5.38
C ALA A 24 15.58 2.78 -5.43
N GLN A 25 15.81 4.06 -5.73
CA GLN A 25 14.75 5.07 -5.84
C GLN A 25 13.83 4.78 -7.02
N LEU A 26 14.39 4.41 -8.17
CA LEU A 26 13.64 4.01 -9.35
C LEU A 26 12.80 2.76 -9.07
N TYR A 27 13.37 1.78 -8.35
CA TYR A 27 12.67 0.57 -7.97
C TYR A 27 11.46 0.86 -7.07
N TYR A 28 11.65 1.63 -5.99
CA TYR A 28 10.56 2.07 -5.11
C TYR A 28 9.46 2.81 -5.89
N THR A 29 9.85 3.77 -6.74
CA THR A 29 8.89 4.55 -7.54
C THR A 29 8.05 3.63 -8.42
N ARG A 30 8.66 2.62 -9.03
CA ARG A 30 7.96 1.62 -9.84
C ARG A 30 7.00 0.76 -9.00
N CYS A 31 7.41 0.29 -7.83
CA CYS A 31 6.54 -0.46 -6.91
C CYS A 31 5.32 0.36 -6.50
N TYR A 32 5.54 1.61 -6.09
CA TYR A 32 4.48 2.53 -5.70
C TYR A 32 3.50 2.82 -6.85
N GLU A 33 4.00 3.03 -8.07
CA GLU A 33 3.15 3.22 -9.24
C GLU A 33 2.26 2.01 -9.53
N ILE A 34 2.81 0.80 -9.45
CA ILE A 34 2.06 -0.44 -9.66
C ILE A 34 0.95 -0.55 -8.60
N GLN A 35 1.29 -0.34 -7.33
CA GLN A 35 0.33 -0.35 -6.22
C GLN A 35 -0.81 0.67 -6.43
N SER A 36 -0.46 1.89 -6.83
CA SER A 36 -1.42 2.98 -7.04
C SER A 36 -2.34 2.71 -8.25
N LYS A 37 -1.77 2.24 -9.36
CA LYS A 37 -2.53 1.86 -10.56
C LYS A 37 -3.50 0.70 -10.27
N ALA A 38 -3.05 -0.32 -9.54
CA ALA A 38 -3.87 -1.46 -9.15
C ALA A 38 -5.02 -1.08 -8.20
N SER A 39 -4.77 -0.11 -7.30
CA SER A 39 -5.74 0.34 -6.29
C SER A 39 -7.07 0.79 -6.91
N ARG A 40 -7.06 1.50 -8.04
CA ARG A 40 -8.30 1.97 -8.70
C ARG A 40 -9.23 0.81 -9.09
N LYS A 41 -8.67 -0.23 -9.70
CA LYS A 41 -9.44 -1.44 -10.08
C LYS A 41 -9.90 -2.19 -8.84
N HIS A 42 -9.04 -2.29 -7.82
CA HIS A 42 -9.39 -2.92 -6.55
C HIS A 42 -10.57 -2.22 -5.87
N GLN A 43 -10.60 -0.89 -5.82
CA GLN A 43 -11.73 -0.13 -5.24
C GLN A 43 -13.07 -0.39 -5.97
N ALA A 44 -13.04 -0.61 -7.29
CA ALA A 44 -14.24 -1.03 -8.02
C ALA A 44 -14.69 -2.44 -7.60
N ASN A 45 -13.76 -3.37 -7.41
CA ASN A 45 -14.06 -4.72 -6.92
C ASN A 45 -14.65 -4.70 -5.50
N VAL A 46 -14.09 -3.89 -4.59
CA VAL A 46 -14.61 -3.71 -3.22
C VAL A 46 -16.06 -3.22 -3.25
N LYS A 47 -16.35 -2.20 -4.06
CA LYS A 47 -17.73 -1.68 -4.22
C LYS A 47 -18.69 -2.76 -4.72
N MET A 48 -18.29 -3.56 -5.70
CA MET A 48 -19.13 -4.63 -6.23
C MET A 48 -19.35 -5.74 -5.20
N ALA A 49 -18.30 -6.23 -4.55
CA ALA A 49 -18.44 -7.25 -3.52
C ALA A 49 -19.35 -6.78 -2.37
N ARG A 50 -19.16 -5.53 -1.89
CA ARG A 50 -20.02 -4.92 -0.85
C ARG A 50 -21.48 -4.86 -1.28
N LEU A 51 -21.75 -4.45 -2.52
CA LEU A 51 -23.11 -4.37 -3.05
C LEU A 51 -23.80 -5.74 -3.01
N TYR A 52 -23.16 -6.80 -3.53
CA TYR A 52 -23.77 -8.12 -3.61
C TYR A 52 -23.88 -8.81 -2.25
N ILE A 53 -22.88 -8.68 -1.38
CA ILE A 53 -22.92 -9.24 -0.03
C ILE A 53 -24.02 -8.56 0.78
N SER A 54 -24.08 -7.22 0.77
CA SER A 54 -25.13 -6.46 1.46
C SER A 54 -26.53 -6.85 0.95
N HIS A 55 -26.72 -6.87 -0.37
CA HIS A 55 -28.02 -7.20 -0.97
C HIS A 55 -28.46 -8.63 -0.64
N PHE A 56 -27.53 -9.59 -0.64
CA PHE A 56 -27.85 -10.96 -0.23
C PHE A 56 -28.33 -11.02 1.22
N ILE A 57 -27.62 -10.36 2.14
CA ILE A 57 -28.00 -10.31 3.56
C ILE A 57 -29.37 -9.66 3.74
N GLN A 58 -29.66 -8.57 3.02
CA GLN A 58 -30.97 -7.91 3.06
C GLN A 58 -32.09 -8.84 2.63
N VAL A 59 -31.92 -9.57 1.53
CA VAL A 59 -32.93 -10.51 1.02
C VAL A 59 -33.09 -11.70 1.96
N PHE A 60 -32.00 -12.22 2.49
CA PHE A 60 -32.04 -13.27 3.51
C PHE A 60 -32.81 -12.83 4.76
N ASN A 61 -32.50 -11.66 5.31
CA ASN A 61 -33.23 -11.09 6.46
C ASN A 61 -34.72 -10.87 6.13
N LEU A 62 -35.04 -10.43 4.92
CA LEU A 62 -36.43 -10.27 4.47
C LEU A 62 -37.17 -11.60 4.40
N SER A 63 -36.52 -12.67 3.92
CA SER A 63 -37.10 -14.02 3.92
C SER A 63 -37.29 -14.56 5.34
N VAL A 64 -36.42 -14.22 6.29
CA VAL A 64 -36.62 -14.53 7.72
C VAL A 64 -37.85 -13.79 8.27
N LEU A 65 -37.98 -12.49 8.00
CA LEU A 65 -39.14 -11.69 8.42
C LEU A 65 -40.47 -12.16 7.81
N ARG A 66 -40.42 -12.82 6.66
CA ARG A 66 -41.59 -13.41 5.99
C ARG A 66 -41.84 -14.87 6.38
N GLU A 67 -41.04 -15.41 7.30
CA GLU A 67 -41.12 -16.80 7.75
C GLU A 67 -40.87 -17.84 6.62
N GLU A 68 -40.29 -17.42 5.49
CA GLU A 68 -39.84 -18.30 4.41
C GLU A 68 -38.58 -19.09 4.83
N ILE A 69 -37.77 -18.47 5.70
CA ILE A 69 -36.56 -19.02 6.30
C ILE A 69 -36.69 -18.91 7.81
N LYS A 70 -36.39 -19.99 8.55
CA LYS A 70 -36.44 -19.97 10.01
C LYS A 70 -35.29 -19.14 10.58
N GLU A 71 -35.56 -18.37 11.64
CA GLU A 71 -34.57 -17.49 12.28
C GLU A 71 -33.33 -18.24 12.79
N ASN A 72 -33.48 -19.47 13.29
CA ASN A 72 -32.36 -20.30 13.73
C ASN A 72 -31.35 -20.63 12.60
N GLN A 73 -31.73 -20.48 11.33
CA GLN A 73 -30.81 -20.69 10.21
C GLN A 73 -29.80 -19.56 10.05
N LYS A 74 -29.98 -18.42 10.74
CA LYS A 74 -29.00 -17.32 10.79
C LYS A 74 -27.63 -17.77 11.29
N GLU A 75 -27.61 -18.72 12.23
CA GLU A 75 -26.38 -19.29 12.80
C GLU A 75 -25.46 -19.88 11.72
N LEU A 76 -26.02 -20.46 10.65
CA LEU A 76 -25.25 -21.01 9.54
C LEU A 76 -24.39 -19.95 8.83
N TYR A 77 -24.84 -18.70 8.84
CA TYR A 77 -24.21 -17.55 8.21
C TYR A 77 -23.40 -16.70 9.21
N GLN A 78 -23.40 -17.08 10.50
CA GLN A 78 -22.84 -16.29 11.60
C GLN A 78 -23.41 -14.86 11.68
N LEU A 79 -24.62 -14.65 11.15
CA LEU A 79 -25.29 -13.35 11.17
C LEU A 79 -25.87 -13.07 12.56
N PRO A 80 -25.96 -11.79 12.96
CA PRO A 80 -26.61 -11.42 14.21
C PRO A 80 -28.11 -11.78 14.18
N ASP A 81 -28.67 -12.03 15.36
CA ASP A 81 -30.12 -12.28 15.53
C ASP A 81 -30.96 -11.11 15.02
N ALA A 82 -30.45 -9.88 15.15
CA ALA A 82 -31.07 -8.71 14.56
C ALA A 82 -31.16 -8.83 13.02
N ASN A 83 -32.32 -8.49 12.45
CA ASN A 83 -32.56 -8.47 10.99
C ASN A 83 -31.93 -7.24 10.31
N ILE A 84 -30.62 -7.03 10.54
CA ILE A 84 -29.84 -5.92 10.02
C ILE A 84 -28.65 -6.41 9.21
N VAL A 85 -28.14 -5.56 8.31
CA VAL A 85 -26.88 -5.82 7.61
C VAL A 85 -25.74 -5.45 8.57
N PRO A 86 -24.76 -6.34 8.80
CA PRO A 86 -23.59 -6.01 9.60
C PRO A 86 -22.72 -4.96 8.91
N ASP A 87 -21.74 -4.41 9.64
CA ASP A 87 -20.82 -3.45 9.05
C ASP A 87 -19.95 -4.09 7.96
N LEU A 88 -19.97 -3.50 6.75
CA LEU A 88 -19.20 -3.89 5.58
C LEU A 88 -18.28 -2.76 5.09
N THR A 89 -17.99 -1.77 5.94
CA THR A 89 -17.16 -0.62 5.60
C THR A 89 -15.71 -1.04 5.35
N SER A 90 -15.14 -1.83 6.25
CA SER A 90 -13.76 -2.32 6.16
C SER A 90 -13.62 -3.50 5.20
N GLU A 91 -12.46 -3.62 4.55
CA GLU A 91 -12.15 -4.77 3.70
C GLU A 91 -12.04 -6.07 4.51
N SER A 92 -11.56 -6.02 5.75
CA SER A 92 -11.50 -7.20 6.62
C SER A 92 -12.89 -7.75 6.93
N ALA A 93 -13.85 -6.86 7.25
CA ALA A 93 -15.24 -7.27 7.44
C ALA A 93 -15.82 -7.84 6.14
N LEU A 94 -15.49 -7.25 4.99
CA LEU A 94 -15.97 -7.75 3.70
C LEU A 94 -15.41 -9.15 3.36
N VAL A 95 -14.16 -9.43 3.73
CA VAL A 95 -13.56 -10.78 3.64
C VAL A 95 -14.33 -11.76 4.52
N GLU A 96 -14.51 -11.42 5.79
CA GLU A 96 -15.18 -12.27 6.77
C GLU A 96 -16.62 -12.57 6.38
N TRP A 97 -17.44 -11.53 6.17
CA TRP A 97 -18.84 -11.68 5.83
C TRP A 97 -19.05 -12.36 4.48
N GLY A 98 -18.20 -12.06 3.48
CA GLY A 98 -18.28 -12.74 2.19
C GLY A 98 -18.09 -14.26 2.32
N ALA A 99 -17.09 -14.70 3.08
CA ALA A 99 -16.85 -16.11 3.35
C ALA A 99 -18.00 -16.76 4.14
N ASN A 100 -18.47 -16.09 5.19
CA ASN A 100 -19.57 -16.57 6.04
C ASN A 100 -20.88 -16.74 5.25
N ILE A 101 -21.22 -15.78 4.38
CA ILE A 101 -22.43 -15.84 3.55
C ILE A 101 -22.37 -16.99 2.54
N ILE A 102 -21.25 -17.16 1.85
CA ILE A 102 -21.06 -18.24 0.88
C ILE A 102 -21.17 -19.61 1.57
N LYS A 103 -20.48 -19.77 2.71
CA LYS A 103 -20.50 -21.01 3.49
C LYS A 103 -21.90 -21.31 4.06
N GLY A 104 -22.55 -20.31 4.65
CA GLY A 104 -23.87 -20.46 5.25
C GLY A 104 -24.92 -20.87 4.24
N GLU A 105 -24.92 -20.24 3.05
CA GLU A 105 -25.86 -20.61 1.98
C GLU A 105 -25.63 -22.03 1.48
N GLN A 106 -24.38 -22.41 1.28
CA GLN A 106 -24.04 -23.77 0.85
C GLN A 106 -24.53 -24.81 1.87
N LEU A 107 -24.37 -24.53 3.17
CA LEU A 107 -24.87 -25.39 4.24
C LEU A 107 -26.40 -25.45 4.25
N ARG A 108 -27.09 -24.31 4.14
CA ARG A 108 -28.57 -24.27 4.10
C ARG A 108 -29.11 -25.11 2.94
N ILE A 109 -28.52 -24.98 1.75
CA ILE A 109 -28.92 -25.76 0.57
C ILE A 109 -28.68 -27.26 0.79
N THR A 110 -27.55 -27.63 1.39
CA THR A 110 -27.22 -29.04 1.68
C THR A 110 -28.20 -29.63 2.71
N GLN A 111 -28.74 -28.82 3.61
CA GLN A 111 -29.79 -29.20 4.56
C GLN A 111 -31.20 -29.18 3.95
N GLY A 112 -31.34 -29.04 2.63
CA GLY A 112 -32.62 -29.05 1.92
C GLY A 112 -33.32 -27.70 1.84
N GLY A 113 -32.66 -26.61 2.24
CA GLY A 113 -33.20 -25.26 2.10
C GLY A 113 -33.25 -24.80 0.64
N ILE A 114 -34.29 -24.06 0.29
CA ILE A 114 -34.47 -23.49 -1.06
C ILE A 114 -33.45 -22.36 -1.25
N PRO A 115 -32.67 -22.31 -2.34
CA PRO A 115 -31.69 -21.24 -2.59
C PRO A 115 -32.32 -19.85 -2.70
N ILE A 116 -31.57 -18.80 -2.32
CA ILE A 116 -31.95 -17.42 -2.65
C ILE A 116 -31.54 -17.13 -4.10
N TYR A 117 -32.49 -16.63 -4.90
CA TYR A 117 -32.29 -16.43 -6.34
C TYR A 117 -31.88 -15.01 -6.73
N ASN A 118 -32.11 -14.01 -5.89
CA ASN A 118 -31.83 -12.61 -6.24
C ASN A 118 -31.20 -11.83 -5.07
N PRO A 119 -29.87 -11.65 -5.05
CA PRO A 119 -28.90 -12.22 -5.98
C PRO A 119 -28.68 -13.71 -5.68
N THR A 120 -28.35 -14.51 -6.70
CA THR A 120 -27.91 -15.89 -6.48
C THR A 120 -26.60 -15.92 -5.72
N ILE A 121 -26.38 -16.97 -4.92
CA ILE A 121 -25.10 -17.15 -4.21
C ILE A 121 -23.91 -17.28 -5.15
N ALA A 122 -24.12 -17.86 -6.35
CA ALA A 122 -23.11 -17.91 -7.39
C ALA A 122 -22.65 -16.51 -7.80
N ARG A 123 -23.57 -15.55 -7.93
CA ARG A 123 -23.24 -14.17 -8.27
C ARG A 123 -22.51 -13.45 -7.15
N VAL A 124 -22.92 -13.67 -5.89
CA VAL A 124 -22.19 -13.19 -4.71
C VAL A 124 -20.77 -13.74 -4.70
N LYS A 125 -20.60 -15.06 -4.90
CA LYS A 125 -19.30 -15.73 -4.93
C LYS A 125 -18.38 -15.18 -6.02
N VAL A 126 -18.88 -14.96 -7.25
CA VAL A 126 -18.06 -14.39 -8.33
C VAL A 126 -17.49 -13.02 -7.94
N HIS A 127 -18.32 -12.13 -7.41
CA HIS A 127 -17.84 -10.80 -7.02
C HIS A 127 -16.95 -10.82 -5.78
N TYR A 128 -17.24 -11.72 -4.83
CA TYR A 128 -16.39 -11.96 -3.67
C TYR A 128 -15.00 -12.47 -4.08
N ASP A 129 -14.92 -13.50 -4.93
CA ASP A 129 -13.65 -14.09 -5.37
C ASP A 129 -12.78 -13.06 -6.11
N ILE A 130 -13.38 -12.25 -6.99
CA ILE A 130 -12.69 -11.14 -7.69
C ILE A 130 -12.15 -10.11 -6.70
N PHE A 131 -12.96 -9.73 -5.71
CA PHE A 131 -12.54 -8.83 -4.64
C PHE A 131 -11.39 -9.44 -3.85
N PHE A 132 -11.54 -10.67 -3.36
CA PHE A 132 -10.57 -11.35 -2.49
C PHE A 132 -9.22 -11.52 -3.19
N GLU A 133 -9.22 -11.96 -4.45
CA GLU A 133 -8.00 -12.05 -5.25
C GLU A 133 -7.33 -10.68 -5.42
N SER A 134 -8.12 -9.63 -5.67
CA SER A 134 -7.57 -8.27 -5.77
C SER A 134 -7.09 -7.70 -4.44
N HIS A 135 -7.71 -8.08 -3.32
CA HIS A 135 -7.31 -7.70 -1.97
C HIS A 135 -5.94 -8.29 -1.61
N GLU A 136 -5.74 -9.59 -1.87
CA GLU A 136 -4.46 -10.26 -1.66
C GLU A 136 -3.36 -9.69 -2.55
N ARG A 137 -3.66 -9.38 -3.82
CA ARG A 137 -2.72 -8.66 -4.70
C ARG A 137 -2.35 -7.28 -4.13
N GLN A 138 -3.33 -6.53 -3.62
CA GLN A 138 -3.09 -5.19 -3.07
C GLN A 138 -2.20 -5.24 -1.83
N LYS A 139 -2.41 -6.21 -0.93
CA LYS A 139 -1.53 -6.49 0.21
C LYS A 139 -0.10 -6.81 -0.24
N ASN A 140 0.05 -7.66 -1.25
CA ASN A 140 1.37 -7.99 -1.79
C ASN A 140 2.10 -6.77 -2.35
N TYR A 141 1.39 -5.89 -3.07
CA TYR A 141 1.99 -4.63 -3.55
C TYR A 141 2.39 -3.71 -2.38
N GLN A 142 1.56 -3.58 -1.35
CA GLN A 142 1.90 -2.79 -0.16
C GLN A 142 3.17 -3.32 0.52
N VAL A 143 3.30 -4.63 0.69
CA VAL A 143 4.50 -5.25 1.29
C VAL A 143 5.75 -4.95 0.45
N GLN A 144 5.67 -5.06 -0.88
CA GLN A 144 6.80 -4.77 -1.76
C GLN A 144 7.19 -3.28 -1.74
N THR A 145 6.22 -2.38 -1.78
CA THR A 145 6.45 -0.94 -1.68
C THR A 145 7.06 -0.56 -0.34
N ASN A 146 6.53 -1.08 0.77
CA ASN A 146 7.08 -0.80 2.09
C ASN A 146 8.51 -1.30 2.22
N ARG A 147 8.80 -2.53 1.76
CA ARG A 147 10.17 -3.06 1.77
C ARG A 147 11.14 -2.19 0.97
N SER A 148 10.77 -1.78 -0.25
CA SER A 148 11.62 -0.90 -1.06
C SER A 148 11.79 0.50 -0.46
N LEU A 149 10.79 0.99 0.27
CA LEU A 149 10.89 2.23 1.03
C LEU A 149 11.84 2.10 2.22
N ASP A 150 11.77 0.99 2.96
CA ASP A 150 12.67 0.71 4.09
C ASP A 150 14.14 0.60 3.61
N GLU A 151 14.37 -0.06 2.48
CA GLU A 151 15.69 -0.13 1.83
C GLU A 151 16.23 1.27 1.49
N LEU A 152 15.39 2.17 0.96
CA LEU A 152 15.76 3.56 0.70
C LEU A 152 16.02 4.36 1.98
N ALA A 153 15.19 4.17 3.00
CA ALA A 153 15.35 4.85 4.27
C ALA A 153 16.67 4.47 4.94
N ALA A 154 17.07 3.20 4.87
CA ALA A 154 18.34 2.73 5.40
C ALA A 154 19.57 3.33 4.68
N MET A 155 19.43 3.75 3.42
CA MET A 155 20.52 4.41 2.69
C MET A 155 20.71 5.88 3.08
N ARG A 156 19.73 6.51 3.74
CA ARG A 156 19.78 7.95 4.07
C ARG A 156 20.88 8.31 5.05
N GLU A 157 21.11 7.47 6.05
CA GLU A 157 22.18 7.69 7.03
C GLU A 157 23.54 7.78 6.33
N ARG A 158 23.82 6.86 5.40
CA ARG A 158 25.05 6.91 4.62
C ARG A 158 25.12 8.12 3.68
N ALA A 159 23.99 8.55 3.13
CA ALA A 159 23.93 9.77 2.32
C ALA A 159 24.33 11.00 3.16
N ASP A 160 23.75 11.13 4.36
CA ASP A 160 24.00 12.25 5.27
C ASP A 160 25.46 12.29 5.72
N GLU A 161 26.05 11.13 6.05
CA GLU A 161 27.48 11.01 6.35
C GLU A 161 28.38 11.49 5.21
N LEU A 162 28.09 11.06 3.97
CA LEU A 162 28.86 11.47 2.80
C LEU A 162 28.72 12.96 2.51
N ILE A 163 27.51 13.52 2.64
CA ILE A 163 27.26 14.95 2.48
C ILE A 163 28.03 15.74 3.54
N LEU A 164 28.02 15.29 4.79
CA LEU A 164 28.73 15.94 5.89
C LEU A 164 30.26 15.92 5.67
N ASP A 165 30.82 14.78 5.26
CA ASP A 165 32.24 14.65 4.98
C ASP A 165 32.69 15.54 3.81
N ILE A 166 31.89 15.59 2.74
CA ILE A 166 32.12 16.51 1.62
C ILE A 166 32.14 17.96 2.11
N TRP A 167 31.17 18.35 2.94
CA TRP A 167 31.08 19.70 3.49
C TRP A 167 32.28 20.06 4.35
N ASN A 168 32.69 19.17 5.26
CA ASN A 168 33.85 19.37 6.12
C ASN A 168 35.14 19.58 5.30
N GLN A 169 35.33 18.83 4.22
CA GLN A 169 36.49 18.99 3.33
C GLN A 169 36.47 20.32 2.58
N VAL A 170 35.31 20.75 2.07
CA VAL A 170 35.14 22.05 1.42
C VAL A 170 35.43 23.20 2.39
N GLU A 171 34.90 23.15 3.62
CA GLU A 171 35.15 24.17 4.63
C GLU A 171 36.62 24.25 5.03
N ALA A 172 37.25 23.09 5.27
CA ALA A 172 38.68 23.02 5.59
C ALA A 172 39.55 23.62 4.48
N ARG A 173 39.21 23.38 3.20
CA ARG A 173 39.96 23.93 2.06
C ARG A 173 39.97 25.45 2.00
N PHE A 174 38.90 26.09 2.45
CA PHE A 174 38.72 27.55 2.40
C PHE A 174 38.84 28.23 3.76
N GLN A 175 39.21 27.51 4.83
CA GLN A 175 39.27 28.05 6.20
C GLN A 175 40.13 29.32 6.31
N ASP A 176 41.23 29.38 5.55
CA ASP A 176 42.20 30.49 5.59
C ASP A 176 41.85 31.65 4.64
N VAL A 177 40.69 31.59 3.98
CA VAL A 177 40.23 32.66 3.08
C VAL A 177 39.68 33.82 3.88
N THR A 178 40.35 34.96 3.82
CA THR A 178 39.89 36.25 4.34
C THR A 178 39.66 37.25 3.20
N PRO A 179 38.60 38.07 3.25
CA PRO A 179 37.58 38.17 4.30
C PRO A 179 36.56 37.02 4.27
N ASN A 180 35.84 36.81 5.38
CA ASN A 180 34.91 35.70 5.56
C ASN A 180 33.79 35.65 4.50
N GLU A 181 33.39 36.79 3.94
CA GLU A 181 32.44 36.86 2.82
C GLU A 181 32.96 36.10 1.59
N ALA A 182 34.24 36.28 1.24
CA ALA A 182 34.87 35.57 0.12
C ALA A 182 35.02 34.06 0.39
N ARG A 183 35.09 33.64 1.66
CA ARG A 183 35.05 32.23 2.05
C ARG A 183 33.66 31.63 1.83
N LEU A 184 32.61 32.31 2.30
CA LEU A 184 31.23 31.85 2.17
C LEU A 184 30.80 31.74 0.70
N ASP A 185 31.21 32.69 -0.15
CA ASP A 185 30.88 32.63 -1.58
C ASP A 185 31.59 31.46 -2.28
N LYS A 186 32.85 31.16 -1.94
CA LYS A 186 33.54 29.97 -2.45
C LYS A 186 32.90 28.67 -1.99
N CYS A 187 32.41 28.59 -0.74
CA CYS A 187 31.67 27.42 -0.26
C CYS A 187 30.30 27.28 -0.96
N ARG A 188 29.60 28.39 -1.24
CA ARG A 188 28.31 28.41 -1.94
C ARG A 188 28.41 27.94 -3.40
N ASP A 189 29.52 28.24 -4.07
CA ASP A 189 29.79 27.73 -5.42
C ASP A 189 29.78 26.19 -5.47
N TYR A 190 30.24 25.52 -4.40
CA TYR A 190 30.17 24.06 -4.27
C TYR A 190 28.78 23.58 -3.82
N ALA A 191 28.07 24.36 -3.01
CA ALA A 191 26.70 24.05 -2.58
C ALA A 191 25.72 24.00 -3.76
N GLY A 192 25.81 24.92 -4.74
CA GLY A 192 24.97 24.92 -5.94
C GLY A 192 25.13 23.67 -6.83
N VAL A 193 26.26 22.96 -6.69
CA VAL A 193 26.54 21.69 -7.40
C VAL A 193 26.03 20.47 -6.63
N LEU A 194 25.88 20.56 -5.29
CA LEU A 194 25.42 19.48 -4.39
C LEU A 194 23.94 19.59 -3.99
N LEU A 195 23.29 20.72 -4.24
CA LEU A 195 21.87 20.98 -3.94
C LEU A 195 20.80 20.60 -5.00
N PRO A 196 21.08 20.01 -6.19
CA PRO A 196 19.99 19.64 -7.10
C PRO A 196 19.17 18.42 -6.62
N CYS A 197 19.51 17.83 -5.46
CA CYS A 197 18.85 16.65 -4.91
C CYS A 197 18.03 16.92 -3.64
N ARG A 198 17.52 18.14 -3.44
CA ARG A 198 16.55 18.45 -2.37
C ARG A 198 15.14 18.61 -2.91
#